data_AF-A0A842NBK2-F1
#
_entry.id   AF-A0A842NBK2-F1
#
_cell.length_a   1.000
_cell.length_b   1.000
_cell.length_c   1.000
_cell.angle_alpha   90.00
_cell.angle_beta   90.00
_cell.angle_gamma   90.00
#
_symmetry.space_group_name_H-M   'P 1'
#
loop_
_entity.id
_entity.type
_entity.pdbx_description
1 polymer ?
#
loop_
_entity_poly.entity_id
_entity_poly.type
_entity_poly.pdbx_seq_one_letter_code
_entity_poly.pdbx_strand_id
1 'polypeptide(L)' 'MSQLVYSGKSSLIQDFVLKTEYVFLRTDAHEINCYVCKKGIEDGTSLTAKTLDSKNIMLCEKHFE' A
#
# COMPACT_ATOMS: atom_id res chain seq x y z
N MET A 1 -25.31 -34.98 10.68
CA MET A 1 -24.97 -34.92 12.11
C MET A 1 -23.53 -35.37 12.27
N SER A 2 -22.62 -34.48 12.65
CA SER A 2 -21.28 -34.86 13.11
C SER A 2 -21.09 -34.28 14.50
N GLN A 3 -21.08 -35.15 15.51
CA GLN A 3 -20.66 -34.80 16.85
C GLN A 3 -19.13 -34.92 16.92
N LEU A 4 -18.46 -33.85 17.33
CA LEU A 4 -17.06 -33.89 17.73
C LEU A 4 -17.02 -33.89 19.25
N VAL A 5 -16.83 -35.09 19.82
CA VAL A 5 -16.41 -35.23 21.22
C VAL A 5 -14.89 -35.09 21.23
N TYR A 6 -14.37 -34.00 21.77
CA TYR A 6 -12.93 -33.85 22.02
C TYR A 6 -12.69 -33.33 23.45
N SER A 7 -11.97 -34.15 24.23
CA SER A 7 -11.53 -33.87 25.60
C SER A 7 -10.05 -33.46 25.58
N GLY A 8 -9.80 -32.16 25.42
CA GLY A 8 -8.49 -31.51 25.43
C GLY A 8 -8.63 -30.04 25.04
N LYS A 9 -7.68 -29.16 25.40
CA LYS A 9 -7.71 -27.73 24.99
C LYS A 9 -7.82 -27.66 23.46
N SER A 10 -9.02 -27.41 22.96
CA SER A 10 -9.35 -27.44 21.55
C SER A 10 -8.94 -26.12 20.90
N SER A 11 -8.01 -26.17 19.94
CA SER A 11 -7.76 -25.06 19.04
C SER A 11 -8.68 -25.17 17.84
N LEU A 12 -9.56 -24.17 17.67
CA LEU A 12 -10.35 -23.99 16.47
C LEU A 12 -9.43 -23.48 15.36
N ILE A 13 -9.24 -24.26 14.30
CA ILE A 13 -8.53 -23.83 13.09
C ILE A 13 -9.62 -23.51 12.06
N GLN A 14 -9.62 -22.27 11.56
CA GLN A 14 -10.52 -21.82 10.51
C GLN A 14 -9.70 -21.44 9.28
N ASP A 15 -10.04 -22.03 8.13
CA ASP A 15 -9.44 -21.67 6.86
C ASP A 15 -9.91 -20.27 6.41
N PHE A 16 -8.96 -19.37 6.20
CA PHE A 16 -9.24 -18.04 5.67
C PHE A 16 -9.16 -18.07 4.14
N VAL A 17 -10.31 -18.26 3.49
CA VAL A 17 -10.40 -18.29 2.02
C VAL A 17 -10.68 -16.88 1.50
N LEU A 18 -9.65 -16.23 0.96
CA LEU A 18 -9.80 -14.97 0.24
C LEU A 18 -10.37 -15.22 -1.16
N LYS A 19 -11.55 -14.67 -1.44
CA LYS A 19 -12.09 -14.65 -2.80
C LYS A 19 -11.33 -13.62 -3.63
N THR A 20 -10.54 -14.08 -4.58
CA THR A 20 -9.82 -13.25 -5.55
C THR A 20 -10.70 -12.96 -6.76
N GLU A 21 -11.86 -12.35 -6.54
CA GLU A 21 -12.65 -11.80 -7.65
C GLU A 21 -11.95 -10.54 -8.17
N TYR A 22 -11.81 -10.43 -9.50
CA TYR A 22 -11.20 -9.26 -10.13
C TYR A 22 -12.16 -8.07 -10.01
N VAL A 23 -11.96 -7.24 -9.00
CA VAL A 23 -12.70 -5.98 -8.84
C VAL A 23 -11.96 -4.90 -9.63
N PHE A 24 -12.63 -4.29 -10.60
CA PHE A 24 -12.08 -3.11 -11.28
C PHE A 24 -12.15 -1.92 -10.30
N LEU A 25 -11.05 -1.71 -9.57
CA LEU A 25 -10.92 -0.59 -8.65
C LEU A 25 -10.70 0.69 -9.47
N ARG A 26 -11.68 1.60 -9.45
CA ARG A 26 -11.47 2.98 -9.88
C ARG A 26 -10.70 3.69 -8.78
N THR A 27 -9.48 4.10 -9.08
CA THR A 27 -8.63 4.85 -8.15
C THR A 27 -8.46 6.26 -8.70
N ASP A 28 -8.43 7.24 -7.81
CA ASP A 28 -8.00 8.62 -8.12
C ASP A 28 -6.50 8.79 -7.86
N ALA A 29 -5.74 7.68 -7.86
CA ALA A 29 -4.31 7.74 -7.64
C ALA A 29 -3.63 8.38 -8.86
N HIS A 30 -2.87 9.43 -8.62
CA HIS A 30 -2.05 10.07 -9.64
C HIS A 30 -0.59 9.64 -9.48
N GLU A 31 0.10 9.57 -10.61
CA GLU A 31 1.53 9.34 -10.64
C GLU A 31 2.26 10.43 -9.83
N ILE A 32 3.21 9.98 -9.01
CA ILE A 32 3.94 10.84 -8.09
C ILE A 32 5.34 11.12 -8.62
N ASN A 33 5.63 12.40 -8.84
CA ASN A 33 6.85 12.87 -9.48
C ASN A 33 7.54 13.94 -8.66
N CYS A 34 8.87 14.02 -8.75
CA CYS A 34 9.62 15.12 -8.16
C CYS A 34 9.11 16.45 -8.72
N TYR A 35 8.79 17.39 -7.83
CA TYR A 35 8.28 18.71 -8.17
C TYR A 35 9.23 19.47 -9.14
N VAL A 36 10.54 19.27 -8.98
CA VAL A 36 11.59 19.98 -9.74
C VAL A 36 11.93 19.28 -11.06
N CYS A 37 12.45 18.05 -11.04
CA CYS A 37 12.94 17.36 -12.24
C CYS A 37 11.92 16.43 -12.91
N LYS A 38 10.71 16.32 -12.35
CA LYS A 38 9.63 15.46 -12.84
C LYS A 38 9.93 13.96 -12.87
N LYS A 39 11.07 13.52 -12.34
CA LYS A 39 11.38 12.10 -12.20
C LYS A 39 10.47 11.41 -11.22
N GLY A 40 9.97 10.26 -11.61
CA GLY A 40 9.05 9.42 -10.84
C GLY A 40 9.74 8.26 -10.15
N ILE A 41 8.95 7.49 -9.41
CA ILE A 41 9.42 6.23 -8.80
C ILE A 41 9.85 5.23 -9.88
N GLU A 42 9.20 5.25 -11.04
CA GLU A 42 9.51 4.42 -12.20
C GLU A 42 10.91 4.67 -12.78
N ASP A 43 11.49 5.86 -12.56
CA ASP A 43 12.87 6.19 -12.93
C ASP A 43 13.92 5.64 -11.93
N GLY A 44 13.50 4.83 -10.96
CA GLY A 44 14.35 4.39 -9.84
C GLY A 44 14.70 5.53 -8.88
N THR A 45 13.89 6.59 -8.84
CA THR A 45 14.11 7.76 -8.00
C THR A 45 13.32 7.63 -6.69
N SER A 46 14.00 7.82 -5.55
CA SER A 46 13.34 7.96 -4.25
C SER A 46 12.71 9.35 -4.13
N LEU A 47 11.47 9.42 -3.65
CA LEU A 47 10.72 10.67 -3.46
C LEU A 47 10.34 10.84 -2.00
N THR A 48 10.60 12.04 -1.47
CA THR A 48 10.30 12.44 -0.10
C THR A 48 9.28 13.57 -0.10
N ALA A 49 8.23 13.42 0.72
CA ALA A 49 7.25 14.48 0.93
C ALA A 49 7.85 15.60 1.81
N LYS A 50 7.72 16.85 1.39
CA LYS A 50 8.11 18.04 2.15
C LYS A 50 6.98 19.05 2.14
N THR A 51 6.67 19.63 3.29
CA THR A 51 5.70 20.73 3.37
C THR A 51 6.43 22.05 3.13
N LEU A 52 6.01 22.78 2.09
CA LEU A 52 6.50 24.12 1.75
C LEU A 52 5.29 25.05 1.61
N ASP A 53 5.27 26.17 2.33
CA ASP A 53 4.19 27.17 2.29
C ASP A 53 2.77 26.56 2.40
N SER A 54 2.60 25.60 3.33
CA SER A 54 1.36 24.84 3.55
C SER A 54 0.93 23.90 2.41
N LYS A 55 1.80 23.64 1.44
CA LYS A 55 1.59 22.64 0.38
C LYS A 55 2.56 21.48 0.54
N ASN A 56 2.09 20.25 0.30
CA ASN A 56 2.96 19.08 0.26
C ASN A 56 3.51 18.91 -1.15
N ILE A 57 4.82 18.95 -1.28
CA ILE A 57 5.54 18.70 -2.52
C ILE A 57 6.38 17.43 -2.38
N MET A 58 6.66 16.77 -3.51
CA MET A 58 7.51 15.59 -3.55
C MET A 58 8.86 15.99 -4.12
N LEU A 59 9.95 15.66 -3.44
CA LEU A 59 11.31 16.00 -3.85
C LEU A 59 12.14 14.73 -3.92
N CYS A 60 12.96 14.59 -4.96
CA CYS A 60 13.94 13.52 -4.99
C CYS A 60 15.15 13.88 -4.12
N GLU A 61 15.99 12.89 -3.84
CA GLU A 61 17.19 13.04 -3.01
C GLU A 61 18.05 14.26 -3.41
N LYS A 62 18.19 14.51 -4.72
CA LYS A 62 18.98 15.65 -5.25
C LYS A 62 18.37 17.03 -5.03
N HIS A 63 17.05 17.12 -4.88
CA HIS A 63 16.33 18.39 -4.72
C HIS A 63 15.75 18.56 -3.31
N PHE A 64 16.00 17.59 -2.42
CA PHE A 64 15.57 17.66 -1.04
C PHE A 64 16.52 18.51 -0.18
N GLU A 65 17.82 18.46 -0.52
CA GLU A 65 18.90 19.25 0.08
C GLU A 65 18.68 20.77 -0.05
#